data_AF-A0A556QSY8-F1
#
_entry.id   AF-A0A556QSY8-F1
#
_cell.length_a   1.000
_cell.length_b   1.000
_cell.length_c   1.000
_cell.angle_alpha   90.00
_cell.angle_beta   90.00
_cell.angle_gamma   90.00
#
_symmetry.space_group_name_H-M   'P 1'
#
loop_
_entity.id
_entity.type
_entity.pdbx_description
1 polymer ?
#
loop_
_entity_poly.entity_id
_entity_poly.type
_entity_poly.pdbx_seq_one_letter_code
_entity_poly.pdbx_strand_id
1 'polypeptide(L)'
;MSTVLPAAAHQGNFGLRILDTDTVNGSSVESVSLPAVPGHHYRVTFQVRSLEKSNACGVYVRLRNASGKFLPNAPTISVPSQAVSAWEQVTLDALAPSDAVAVSLWIHSYGKTTGSWDLDDFTLVDLDATSAGTTTPAAPTTVAASPSVSTPPALPSPLVPVVLKLDDLISTPTGGIPERWKRIADLAVERKIKLSIGIIANSLEGEKPAYFAWIKQLQATGLFEFWFHGYDHKAWKEGDRNVSEFQGPPYEQQKDHFVRSQALAREKLGFAFKTFGSPFNVSDANTARVLAEDNDIKVWLYGERANPAGKTLLDRVGAVSIEQPLFVPNSAKFIEGYTKYAAGRTAYTIQGHPAQWDDARWAEFVRIIDFLVQNHIPIVTPVEAASAQQH
;
A
#
# COMPACT_ATOMS: atom_id res chain seq x y z
N MET A 1 -13.07 -17.81 13.00
CA MET A 1 -12.78 -18.98 13.84
C MET A 1 -12.34 -20.15 12.97
N SER A 2 -11.19 -20.75 13.31
CA SER A 2 -10.58 -21.87 12.60
C SER A 2 -10.86 -23.19 13.34
N THR A 3 -11.39 -24.20 12.67
CA THR A 3 -11.82 -25.47 13.29
C THR A 3 -11.47 -26.66 12.40
N VAL A 4 -11.02 -27.76 12.99
CA VAL A 4 -10.81 -29.03 12.29
C VAL A 4 -12.09 -29.86 12.34
N LEU A 5 -12.64 -30.29 11.20
CA LEU A 5 -13.89 -31.07 11.16
C LEU A 5 -14.02 -31.96 9.92
N PRO A 6 -14.81 -33.06 9.98
CA PRO A 6 -14.93 -34.00 8.86
C PRO A 6 -15.48 -33.39 7.57
N ALA A 7 -16.45 -32.47 7.68
CA ALA A 7 -17.06 -31.84 6.51
C ALA A 7 -16.13 -30.86 5.76
N ALA A 8 -14.96 -30.58 6.29
CA ALA A 8 -13.92 -29.77 5.65
C ALA A 8 -12.82 -30.62 4.98
N ALA A 9 -12.94 -31.96 5.01
CA ALA A 9 -11.96 -32.85 4.40
C ALA A 9 -12.08 -32.85 2.86
N HIS A 10 -10.95 -32.76 2.18
CA HIS A 10 -10.79 -33.11 0.77
C HIS A 10 -10.43 -34.59 0.64
N GLN A 11 -9.46 -35.07 1.44
CA GLN A 11 -9.11 -36.48 1.59
C GLN A 11 -9.04 -36.84 3.09
N GLY A 12 -9.13 -38.14 3.41
CA GLY A 12 -9.06 -38.61 4.79
C GLY A 12 -10.28 -38.23 5.64
N ASN A 13 -10.07 -38.07 6.95
CA ASN A 13 -11.16 -37.99 7.93
C ASN A 13 -11.50 -36.55 8.38
N PHE A 14 -10.59 -35.59 8.20
CA PHE A 14 -10.73 -34.22 8.71
C PHE A 14 -9.97 -33.24 7.81
N GLY A 15 -10.51 -32.03 7.67
CA GLY A 15 -9.80 -30.88 7.10
C GLY A 15 -10.01 -29.62 7.95
N LEU A 16 -9.39 -28.51 7.54
CA LEU A 16 -9.44 -27.23 8.25
C LEU A 16 -10.53 -26.32 7.66
N ARG A 17 -11.52 -25.95 8.47
CA ARG A 17 -12.48 -24.89 8.13
C ARG A 17 -12.06 -23.57 8.74
N ILE A 18 -11.99 -22.54 7.92
CA ILE A 18 -11.95 -21.14 8.34
C ILE A 18 -13.36 -20.61 8.20
N LEU A 19 -14.05 -20.37 9.32
CA LEU A 19 -15.34 -19.68 9.35
C LEU A 19 -15.11 -18.29 9.94
N ASP A 20 -14.99 -17.29 9.09
CA ASP A 20 -14.88 -15.91 9.52
C ASP A 20 -16.24 -15.23 9.54
N THR A 21 -16.73 -14.92 10.74
CA THR A 21 -17.93 -14.10 10.97
C THR A 21 -17.58 -12.80 11.69
N ASP A 22 -16.29 -12.52 11.91
CA ASP A 22 -15.80 -11.38 12.68
C ASP A 22 -15.34 -10.29 11.71
N THR A 23 -16.09 -9.20 11.64
CA THR A 23 -15.81 -8.06 10.74
C THR A 23 -14.66 -7.16 11.23
N VAL A 24 -14.01 -7.52 12.34
CA VAL A 24 -12.96 -6.72 12.98
C VAL A 24 -11.65 -7.50 13.05
N ASN A 25 -11.66 -8.71 13.63
CA ASN A 25 -10.42 -9.44 13.95
C ASN A 25 -10.11 -10.60 13.00
N GLY A 26 -11.11 -11.09 12.26
CA GLY A 26 -10.98 -12.25 11.39
C GLY A 26 -10.64 -13.56 12.13
N SER A 27 -10.11 -14.53 11.38
CA SER A 27 -9.63 -15.82 11.86
C SER A 27 -8.13 -15.91 11.69
N SER A 28 -7.43 -16.57 12.61
CA SER A 28 -5.98 -16.75 12.54
C SER A 28 -5.58 -18.10 13.09
N VAL A 29 -4.83 -18.87 12.30
CA VAL A 29 -4.21 -20.13 12.74
C VAL A 29 -2.83 -20.26 12.10
N GLU A 30 -1.85 -20.71 12.89
CA GLU A 30 -0.48 -20.94 12.43
C GLU A 30 -0.11 -22.40 12.70
N SER A 31 0.59 -23.03 11.76
CA SER A 31 1.16 -24.36 11.94
C SER A 31 2.27 -24.35 12.98
N VAL A 32 2.70 -25.53 13.40
CA VAL A 32 4.01 -25.67 14.06
C VAL A 32 5.12 -25.14 13.14
N SER A 33 6.16 -24.58 13.74
CA SER A 33 7.36 -24.17 13.01
C SER A 33 8.27 -25.36 12.77
N LEU A 34 8.71 -25.55 11.54
CA LEU A 34 9.71 -26.53 11.15
C LEU A 34 11.06 -25.84 10.93
N PRO A 35 12.20 -26.53 11.08
CA PRO A 35 13.50 -25.98 10.73
C PRO A 35 13.54 -25.56 9.25
N ALA A 36 14.16 -24.42 8.98
CA ALA A 36 14.47 -23.95 7.63
C ALA A 36 15.99 -23.78 7.48
N VAL A 37 16.49 -24.05 6.29
CA VAL A 37 17.88 -23.88 5.91
C VAL A 37 17.99 -22.63 5.04
N PRO A 38 18.86 -21.67 5.38
CA PRO A 38 19.11 -20.51 4.55
C PRO A 38 19.46 -20.89 3.10
N GLY A 39 18.84 -20.21 2.14
CA GLY A 39 19.06 -20.42 0.71
C GLY A 39 18.27 -21.57 0.09
N HIS A 40 17.53 -22.36 0.88
CA HIS A 40 16.69 -23.43 0.36
C HIS A 40 15.31 -22.92 -0.10
N HIS A 41 14.74 -23.60 -1.09
CA HIS A 41 13.38 -23.39 -1.57
C HIS A 41 12.42 -24.33 -0.87
N TYR A 42 11.37 -23.75 -0.31
CA TYR A 42 10.28 -24.46 0.34
C TYR A 42 9.04 -24.36 -0.54
N ARG A 43 8.53 -25.51 -0.99
CA ARG A 43 7.26 -25.60 -1.71
C ARG A 43 6.16 -26.03 -0.78
N VAL A 44 5.07 -25.28 -0.81
CA VAL A 44 3.82 -25.62 -0.13
C VAL A 44 2.78 -25.95 -1.18
N THR A 45 2.12 -27.09 -1.06
CA THR A 45 0.91 -27.39 -1.82
C THR A 45 -0.24 -27.64 -0.88
N PHE A 46 -1.45 -27.25 -1.26
CA PHE A 46 -2.65 -27.56 -0.48
C PHE A 46 -3.88 -27.52 -1.38
N GLN A 47 -4.97 -28.11 -0.90
CA GLN A 47 -6.28 -28.04 -1.51
C GLN A 47 -7.10 -26.98 -0.81
N VAL A 48 -7.83 -26.17 -1.56
CA VAL A 48 -8.70 -25.15 -1.01
C VAL A 48 -10.01 -25.06 -1.78
N ARG A 49 -11.09 -24.78 -1.07
CA ARG A 49 -12.36 -24.35 -1.67
C ARG A 49 -12.97 -23.21 -0.89
N SER A 50 -13.63 -22.31 -1.60
CA SER A 50 -14.48 -21.31 -0.98
C SER A 50 -15.91 -21.85 -0.85
N LEU A 51 -16.50 -21.71 0.33
CA LEU A 51 -17.90 -22.07 0.57
C LEU A 51 -18.84 -20.89 0.31
N GLU A 52 -18.28 -19.69 0.21
CA GLU A 52 -18.98 -18.43 -0.06
C GLU A 52 -18.21 -17.58 -1.07
N LYS A 53 -18.82 -16.55 -1.63
CA LYS A 53 -18.11 -15.61 -2.53
C LYS A 53 -17.29 -14.62 -1.70
N SER A 54 -16.09 -15.02 -1.29
CA SER A 54 -15.17 -14.19 -0.50
C SER A 54 -13.71 -14.51 -0.82
N ASN A 55 -12.88 -13.48 -1.00
CA ASN A 55 -11.42 -13.55 -1.17
C ASN A 55 -10.67 -13.09 0.11
N ALA A 56 -11.37 -13.07 1.23
CA ALA A 56 -10.89 -12.51 2.49
C ALA A 56 -10.12 -13.51 3.36
N CYS A 57 -9.62 -14.60 2.80
CA CYS A 57 -8.74 -15.57 3.47
C CYS A 57 -7.45 -15.70 2.67
N GLY A 58 -6.31 -15.80 3.37
CA GLY A 58 -4.99 -15.97 2.76
C GLY A 58 -4.20 -17.08 3.43
N VAL A 59 -3.36 -17.75 2.64
CA VAL A 59 -2.35 -18.70 3.10
C VAL A 59 -0.98 -18.07 2.90
N TYR A 60 -0.17 -18.09 3.95
CA TYR A 60 1.12 -17.45 4.02
C TYR A 60 2.17 -18.50 4.40
N VAL A 61 3.25 -18.57 3.64
CA VAL A 61 4.48 -19.15 4.17
C VAL A 61 5.12 -18.09 5.06
N ARG A 62 5.58 -18.46 6.24
CA ARG A 62 6.25 -17.56 7.18
C ARG A 62 7.62 -18.10 7.51
N LEU A 63 8.65 -17.32 7.24
CA LEU A 63 10.03 -17.64 7.58
C LEU A 63 10.42 -16.83 8.81
N ARG A 64 11.25 -17.38 9.69
CA ARG A 64 11.72 -16.71 10.92
C ARG A 64 13.22 -16.88 11.08
N ASN A 65 13.86 -15.90 11.72
CA ASN A 65 15.25 -16.03 12.16
C ASN A 65 15.38 -16.62 13.57
N ALA A 66 16.63 -16.78 14.02
CA ALA A 66 16.97 -17.34 15.33
C ALA A 66 16.38 -16.58 16.53
N SER A 67 16.00 -15.31 16.36
CA SER A 67 15.32 -14.51 17.39
C SER A 67 13.79 -14.73 17.42
N GLY A 68 13.26 -15.58 16.54
CA GLY A 68 11.82 -15.82 16.38
C GLY A 68 11.10 -14.73 15.56
N LYS A 69 11.82 -13.71 15.08
CA LYS A 69 11.26 -12.62 14.27
C LYS A 69 10.95 -13.11 12.85
N PHE A 70 9.80 -12.69 12.33
CA PHE A 70 9.43 -12.94 10.94
C PHE A 70 10.39 -12.28 9.96
N LEU A 71 10.76 -13.05 8.96
CA LEU A 71 11.54 -12.61 7.82
C LEU A 71 10.60 -12.13 6.72
N PRO A 72 10.92 -10.98 6.11
CA PRO A 72 10.11 -10.43 5.05
C PRO A 72 10.21 -11.29 3.78
N ASN A 73 9.33 -11.08 2.79
CA ASN A 73 9.32 -11.75 1.47
C ASN A 73 8.85 -13.21 1.41
N ALA A 74 8.28 -13.76 2.48
CA ALA A 74 7.69 -15.09 2.37
C ALA A 74 6.38 -15.01 1.53
N PRO A 75 6.18 -15.92 0.57
CA PRO A 75 5.07 -15.86 -0.40
C PRO A 75 3.72 -16.01 0.30
N THR A 76 2.70 -15.38 -0.28
CA THR A 76 1.30 -15.49 0.13
C THR A 76 0.39 -15.58 -1.08
N ILE A 77 -0.73 -16.27 -0.91
CA ILE A 77 -1.83 -16.26 -1.86
C ILE A 77 -3.14 -16.01 -1.12
N SER A 78 -3.93 -15.08 -1.65
CA SER A 78 -5.34 -14.94 -1.28
C SER A 78 -6.11 -16.12 -1.87
N VAL A 79 -6.92 -16.78 -1.05
CA VAL A 79 -7.80 -17.86 -1.47
C VAL A 79 -8.75 -17.31 -2.56
N PRO A 80 -8.77 -17.91 -3.76
CA PRO A 80 -9.59 -17.42 -4.86
C PRO A 80 -11.07 -17.29 -4.49
N SER A 81 -11.73 -16.21 -4.90
CA SER A 81 -13.19 -16.02 -4.73
C SER A 81 -14.03 -16.80 -5.76
N GLN A 82 -13.39 -17.51 -6.69
CA GLN A 82 -14.04 -18.07 -7.89
C GLN A 82 -14.09 -19.59 -7.86
N ALA A 83 -14.99 -20.12 -7.02
CA ALA A 83 -15.81 -21.30 -7.25
C ALA A 83 -16.48 -21.60 -5.90
N VAL A 84 -17.77 -21.31 -5.78
CA VAL A 84 -18.53 -21.84 -4.65
C VAL A 84 -18.52 -23.37 -4.84
N SER A 85 -17.88 -24.10 -3.92
CA SER A 85 -17.83 -25.56 -3.74
C SER A 85 -16.82 -26.46 -4.49
N ALA A 86 -16.01 -25.98 -5.45
CA ALA A 86 -14.99 -26.83 -6.08
C ALA A 86 -13.63 -26.74 -5.37
N TRP A 87 -12.96 -27.88 -5.19
CA TRP A 87 -11.60 -27.93 -4.67
C TRP A 87 -10.58 -27.56 -5.74
N GLU A 88 -9.61 -26.74 -5.38
CA GLU A 88 -8.49 -26.32 -6.21
C GLU A 88 -7.17 -26.58 -5.49
N GLN A 89 -6.20 -27.15 -6.21
CA GLN A 89 -4.85 -27.28 -5.71
C GLN A 89 -4.07 -25.98 -5.92
N VAL A 90 -3.50 -25.46 -4.85
CA VAL A 90 -2.68 -24.26 -4.85
C VAL A 90 -1.23 -24.63 -4.50
N THR A 91 -0.28 -23.93 -5.11
CA THR A 91 1.17 -24.08 -4.84
C THR A 91 1.80 -22.72 -4.52
N LEU A 92 2.64 -22.67 -3.49
CA LEU A 92 3.44 -21.53 -3.07
C LEU A 92 4.91 -21.94 -2.96
N ASP A 93 5.83 -21.17 -3.54
CA ASP A 93 7.27 -21.39 -3.43
C ASP A 93 7.94 -20.24 -2.67
N ALA A 94 8.68 -20.58 -1.62
CA ALA A 94 9.37 -19.65 -0.74
C ALA A 94 10.87 -19.92 -0.74
N LEU A 95 11.69 -18.92 -1.09
CA LEU A 95 13.13 -18.99 -0.85
C LEU A 95 13.42 -18.53 0.58
N ALA A 96 14.11 -19.36 1.36
CA ALA A 96 14.55 -19.02 2.71
C ALA A 96 15.71 -18.01 2.67
N PRO A 97 15.57 -16.81 3.27
CA PRO A 97 16.66 -15.84 3.38
C PRO A 97 17.86 -16.36 4.16
N SER A 98 18.99 -15.64 4.07
CA SER A 98 20.26 -16.02 4.70
C SER A 98 20.19 -16.20 6.22
N ASP A 99 19.22 -15.57 6.88
CA ASP A 99 19.01 -15.64 8.32
C ASP A 99 17.79 -16.50 8.73
N ALA A 100 17.16 -17.20 7.79
CA ALA A 100 16.03 -18.08 8.06
C ALA A 100 16.48 -19.35 8.79
N VAL A 101 15.83 -19.65 9.91
CA VAL A 101 16.05 -20.88 10.68
C VAL A 101 14.78 -21.68 10.87
N ALA A 102 13.62 -21.11 10.57
CA ALA A 102 12.34 -21.78 10.68
C ALA A 102 11.34 -21.34 9.60
N VAL A 103 10.45 -22.26 9.23
CA VAL A 103 9.33 -22.07 8.31
C VAL A 103 8.03 -22.56 8.96
N SER A 104 6.94 -21.80 8.81
CA SER A 104 5.58 -22.17 9.23
C SER A 104 4.56 -21.73 8.18
N LEU A 105 3.34 -22.27 8.26
CA LEU A 105 2.19 -21.83 7.48
C LEU A 105 1.27 -21.00 8.38
N TRP A 106 0.85 -19.84 7.92
CA TRP A 106 -0.17 -19.04 8.57
C TRP A 106 -1.37 -18.89 7.66
N ILE A 107 -2.55 -19.11 8.22
CA ILE A 107 -3.82 -19.01 7.51
C ILE A 107 -4.62 -17.96 8.25
N HIS A 108 -4.97 -16.90 7.53
CA HIS A 108 -5.56 -15.72 8.12
C HIS A 108 -6.66 -15.17 7.23
N SER A 109 -7.81 -14.90 7.83
CA SER A 109 -8.84 -14.09 7.18
C SER A 109 -8.77 -12.65 7.66
N TYR A 110 -8.98 -11.71 6.74
CA TYR A 110 -8.64 -10.30 6.91
C TYR A 110 -9.74 -9.36 6.39
N GLY A 111 -9.77 -8.15 6.96
CA GLY A 111 -10.71 -7.10 6.57
C GLY A 111 -12.11 -7.29 7.16
N LYS A 112 -13.09 -6.53 6.64
CA LYS A 112 -14.49 -6.58 7.08
C LYS A 112 -15.31 -7.68 6.41
N THR A 113 -14.72 -8.34 5.41
CA THR A 113 -15.40 -9.31 4.58
C THR A 113 -15.34 -10.68 5.25
N THR A 114 -16.49 -11.15 5.71
CA THR A 114 -16.65 -12.49 6.28
C THR A 114 -16.60 -13.55 5.18
N GLY A 115 -16.48 -14.81 5.58
CA GLY A 115 -16.53 -15.91 4.63
C GLY A 115 -16.22 -17.25 5.26
N SER A 116 -16.33 -18.28 4.44
CA SER A 116 -16.06 -19.64 4.87
C SER A 116 -15.24 -20.36 3.81
N TRP A 117 -14.15 -21.00 4.24
CA TRP A 117 -13.21 -21.71 3.37
C TRP A 117 -12.83 -23.03 4.02
N ASP A 118 -12.67 -24.06 3.19
CA ASP A 118 -12.06 -25.32 3.62
C ASP A 118 -10.68 -25.44 2.98
N LEU A 119 -9.69 -25.84 3.78
CA LEU A 119 -8.33 -26.09 3.36
C LEU A 119 -7.91 -27.47 3.85
N ASP A 120 -7.22 -28.23 3.00
CA ASP A 120 -6.77 -29.57 3.34
C ASP A 120 -5.53 -29.99 2.52
N ASP A 121 -4.99 -31.18 2.79
CA ASP A 121 -3.90 -31.81 2.05
C ASP A 121 -2.63 -30.93 1.94
N PHE A 122 -2.28 -30.25 3.03
CA PHE A 122 -1.06 -29.45 3.09
C PHE A 122 0.18 -30.34 2.98
N THR A 123 1.06 -30.00 2.04
CA THR A 123 2.44 -30.47 2.01
C THR A 123 3.38 -29.27 2.09
N LEU A 124 4.50 -29.43 2.79
CA LEU A 124 5.59 -28.48 2.84
C LEU A 124 6.88 -29.28 2.61
N VAL A 125 7.56 -28.99 1.50
CA VAL A 125 8.73 -29.72 1.03
C VAL A 125 9.90 -28.77 0.88
N ASP A 126 11.04 -29.13 1.46
CA ASP A 126 12.34 -28.53 1.14
C ASP A 126 12.84 -29.12 -0.19
N LEU A 127 12.86 -28.31 -1.25
CA LEU A 127 13.25 -28.73 -2.60
C LEU A 127 14.76 -28.90 -2.76
N ASP A 128 15.55 -28.30 -1.87
CA ASP A 128 17.02 -28.28 -1.93
C ASP A 128 17.64 -29.24 -0.91
N ALA A 129 16.84 -29.87 -0.05
CA ALA A 129 17.29 -30.96 0.78
C ALA A 129 17.81 -32.10 -0.09
N THR A 130 19.13 -32.25 -0.18
CA THR A 130 19.75 -33.43 -0.79
C THR A 130 19.22 -34.67 -0.10
N SER A 131 18.52 -35.51 -0.86
CA SER A 131 17.92 -36.75 -0.38
C SER A 131 18.96 -37.67 0.24
N ALA A 132 19.16 -37.57 1.55
CA ALA A 132 19.72 -38.65 2.33
C ALA A 132 18.63 -39.72 2.50
N GLY A 133 18.50 -40.60 1.49
CA GLY A 133 17.82 -41.90 1.59
C GLY A 133 16.38 -41.98 1.04
N THR A 134 16.28 -42.51 -0.18
CA THR A 134 15.27 -43.47 -0.74
C THR A 134 13.81 -43.41 -0.24
N THR A 135 12.76 -43.28 -1.08
CA THR A 135 12.43 -44.10 -2.26
C THR A 135 11.53 -43.38 -3.27
N THR A 136 11.72 -43.71 -4.56
CA THR A 136 10.93 -43.34 -5.76
C THR A 136 9.40 -43.56 -5.59
N PRO A 137 8.54 -42.83 -6.33
CA PRO A 137 8.21 -43.26 -7.70
C PRO A 137 8.00 -42.15 -8.75
N ALA A 138 8.19 -42.58 -10.01
CA ALA A 138 7.68 -42.07 -11.29
C ALA A 138 8.12 -40.69 -11.80
N ALA A 139 8.77 -40.72 -12.97
CA ALA A 139 9.19 -39.58 -13.75
C ALA A 139 8.02 -38.75 -14.29
N PRO A 140 8.10 -37.41 -14.29
CA PRO A 140 7.31 -36.58 -15.18
C PRO A 140 8.08 -36.31 -16.47
N THR A 141 7.33 -36.44 -17.55
CA THR A 141 7.66 -36.15 -18.94
C THR A 141 8.33 -34.79 -19.11
N THR A 142 9.33 -34.75 -19.99
CA THR A 142 10.02 -33.55 -20.47
C THR A 142 9.04 -32.48 -20.97
N VAL A 143 8.99 -31.33 -20.29
CA VAL A 143 8.42 -30.09 -20.83
C VAL A 143 9.57 -29.17 -21.20
N ALA A 144 9.53 -28.69 -22.45
CA ALA A 144 10.53 -27.86 -23.07
C ALA A 144 10.89 -26.61 -22.25
N ALA A 145 12.18 -26.28 -22.24
CA ALA A 145 12.72 -25.07 -21.65
C ALA A 145 12.04 -23.82 -22.22
N SER A 146 11.43 -23.04 -21.33
CA SER A 146 11.03 -21.65 -21.57
C SER A 146 12.09 -20.70 -20.99
N PRO A 147 12.19 -19.46 -21.49
CA PRO A 147 13.46 -18.75 -21.61
C PRO A 147 13.98 -18.19 -20.29
N SER A 148 15.29 -17.97 -20.28
CA SER A 148 16.08 -17.35 -19.21
C SER A 148 15.36 -16.17 -18.56
N VAL A 149 15.09 -16.29 -17.26
CA VAL A 149 14.67 -15.20 -16.38
C VAL A 149 15.80 -14.16 -16.39
N SER A 150 15.54 -13.00 -16.98
CA SER A 150 16.40 -11.83 -16.83
C SER A 150 16.51 -11.49 -15.35
N THR A 151 17.73 -11.41 -14.83
CA THR A 151 18.03 -10.99 -13.46
C THR A 151 17.26 -9.69 -13.16
N PRO A 152 16.54 -9.59 -12.03
CA PRO A 152 15.89 -8.35 -11.65
C PRO A 152 16.92 -7.21 -11.64
N PRO A 153 16.57 -6.01 -12.14
CA PRO A 153 17.50 -4.91 -12.13
C PRO A 153 17.95 -4.60 -10.69
N ALA A 154 19.22 -4.22 -10.52
CA ALA A 154 19.78 -3.91 -9.21
C ALA A 154 19.22 -2.58 -8.68
N LEU A 155 18.97 -2.49 -7.37
CA LEU A 155 18.51 -1.27 -6.72
C LEU A 155 19.56 -0.14 -6.83
N PRO A 156 19.12 1.13 -6.84
CA PRO A 156 20.04 2.27 -6.82
C PRO A 156 20.91 2.26 -5.55
N SER A 157 22.15 2.73 -5.68
CA SER A 157 23.03 3.03 -4.55
C SER A 157 23.53 4.48 -4.67
N PRO A 158 23.26 5.35 -3.69
CA PRO A 158 22.45 5.11 -2.48
C PRO A 158 20.96 4.90 -2.81
N LEU A 159 20.22 4.28 -1.88
CA LEU A 159 18.76 4.15 -1.98
C LEU A 159 18.12 5.54 -1.99
N VAL A 160 17.13 5.74 -2.86
CA VAL A 160 16.44 7.02 -3.00
C VAL A 160 15.10 6.99 -2.26
N PRO A 161 14.86 7.89 -1.29
CA PRO A 161 13.61 7.96 -0.56
C PRO A 161 12.37 8.12 -1.43
N VAL A 162 11.23 7.67 -0.90
CA VAL A 162 9.92 7.74 -1.55
C VAL A 162 8.95 8.53 -0.67
N VAL A 163 8.27 9.50 -1.27
CA VAL A 163 7.16 10.28 -0.73
C VAL A 163 5.87 9.70 -1.30
N LEU A 164 5.04 9.12 -0.45
CA LEU A 164 3.71 8.62 -0.79
C LEU A 164 2.71 9.78 -0.75
N LYS A 165 2.47 10.42 -1.89
CA LYS A 165 1.47 11.50 -2.09
C LYS A 165 0.09 10.87 -2.28
N LEU A 166 -0.71 10.82 -1.23
CA LEU A 166 -2.05 10.23 -1.26
C LEU A 166 -3.12 11.32 -1.27
N ASP A 167 -3.90 11.37 -2.33
CA ASP A 167 -4.82 12.47 -2.63
C ASP A 167 -6.26 12.15 -2.20
N ASP A 168 -7.05 13.20 -2.02
CA ASP A 168 -8.53 13.19 -1.87
C ASP A 168 -9.08 12.75 -0.51
N LEU A 169 -8.41 13.11 0.59
CA LEU A 169 -9.01 12.92 1.91
C LEU A 169 -10.13 13.95 2.12
N ILE A 170 -11.35 13.45 2.27
CA ILE A 170 -12.57 14.16 2.65
C ILE A 170 -13.31 13.34 3.71
N SER A 171 -14.00 13.98 4.66
CA SER A 171 -14.85 13.29 5.63
C SER A 171 -16.02 12.57 4.93
N THR A 172 -16.63 11.60 5.59
CA THR A 172 -17.93 11.07 5.13
C THR A 172 -19.01 12.17 5.14
N PRO A 173 -20.15 11.99 4.44
CA PRO A 173 -21.26 12.96 4.50
C PRO A 173 -21.79 13.24 5.92
N THR A 174 -21.63 12.28 6.83
CA THR A 174 -22.01 12.38 8.24
C THR A 174 -20.90 12.94 9.14
N GLY A 175 -19.78 13.39 8.57
CA GLY A 175 -18.64 13.95 9.30
C GLY A 175 -17.72 12.92 9.95
N GLY A 176 -17.78 11.66 9.51
CA GLY A 176 -16.93 10.57 9.98
C GLY A 176 -15.67 10.36 9.14
N ILE A 177 -14.91 9.33 9.50
CA ILE A 177 -13.68 8.92 8.81
C ILE A 177 -14.05 7.91 7.71
N PRO A 178 -13.63 8.12 6.44
CA PRO A 178 -13.91 7.13 5.40
C PRO A 178 -13.13 5.83 5.62
N GLU A 179 -13.77 4.69 5.35
CA GLU A 179 -13.20 3.37 5.64
C GLU A 179 -11.87 3.11 4.92
N ARG A 180 -11.77 3.48 3.64
CA ARG A 180 -10.54 3.29 2.84
C ARG A 180 -9.36 4.08 3.42
N TRP A 181 -9.65 5.27 3.96
CA TRP A 181 -8.66 6.12 4.63
C TRP A 181 -8.29 5.60 6.02
N LYS A 182 -9.23 5.00 6.76
CA LYS A 182 -8.93 4.31 8.01
C LYS A 182 -8.00 3.12 7.75
N ARG A 183 -8.31 2.27 6.75
CA ARG A 183 -7.53 1.08 6.39
C ARG A 183 -6.07 1.41 6.09
N ILE A 184 -5.82 2.47 5.33
CA ILE A 184 -4.45 2.88 4.99
C ILE A 184 -3.69 3.50 6.16
N ALA A 185 -4.36 4.25 7.01
CA ALA A 185 -3.74 4.77 8.22
C ALA A 185 -3.39 3.64 9.21
N ASP A 186 -4.27 2.65 9.38
CA ASP A 186 -4.02 1.49 10.24
C ASP A 186 -2.79 0.71 9.74
N LEU A 187 -2.68 0.45 8.43
CA LEU A 187 -1.49 -0.17 7.82
C LEU A 187 -0.21 0.62 8.14
N ALA A 188 -0.27 1.95 8.04
CA ALA A 188 0.88 2.80 8.27
C ALA A 188 1.36 2.80 9.72
N VAL A 189 0.42 2.82 10.67
CA VAL A 189 0.71 2.68 12.10
C VAL A 189 1.28 1.30 12.40
N GLU A 190 0.64 0.23 11.91
CA GLU A 190 1.07 -1.16 12.11
C GLU A 190 2.51 -1.37 11.63
N ARG A 191 2.83 -0.86 10.45
CA ARG A 191 4.13 -1.06 9.80
C ARG A 191 5.16 0.04 10.11
N LYS A 192 4.77 1.05 10.90
CA LYS A 192 5.58 2.22 11.24
C LYS A 192 6.16 2.93 10.00
N ILE A 193 5.36 3.01 8.94
CA ILE A 193 5.73 3.72 7.71
C ILE A 193 5.13 5.11 7.72
N LYS A 194 5.76 6.03 6.99
CA LYS A 194 5.26 7.40 6.85
C LYS A 194 4.31 7.52 5.68
N LEU A 195 3.28 8.34 5.81
CA LEU A 195 2.35 8.69 4.74
C LEU A 195 2.19 10.21 4.62
N SER A 196 1.89 10.68 3.42
CA SER A 196 1.46 12.06 3.21
C SER A 196 0.07 12.10 2.58
N ILE A 197 -0.87 12.79 3.23
CA ILE A 197 -2.29 12.75 2.90
C ILE A 197 -2.81 14.15 2.57
N GLY A 198 -3.34 14.30 1.36
CA GLY A 198 -3.91 15.53 0.84
C GLY A 198 -5.35 15.71 1.30
N ILE A 199 -5.59 16.76 2.07
CA ILE A 199 -6.93 17.11 2.56
C ILE A 199 -7.60 18.07 1.59
N ILE A 200 -8.82 17.75 1.17
CA ILE A 200 -9.74 18.70 0.53
C ILE A 200 -10.35 19.55 1.64
N ALA A 201 -9.95 20.81 1.73
CA ALA A 201 -10.07 21.58 2.97
C ALA A 201 -11.50 21.98 3.36
N ASN A 202 -12.45 22.06 2.42
CA ASN A 202 -13.86 22.27 2.76
C ASN A 202 -14.43 21.11 3.60
N SER A 203 -13.79 19.94 3.61
CA SER A 203 -14.13 18.84 4.51
C SER A 203 -13.91 19.19 5.98
N LEU A 204 -13.12 20.23 6.28
CA LEU A 204 -12.88 20.73 7.63
C LEU A 204 -13.98 21.67 8.14
N GLU A 205 -14.97 22.00 7.32
CA GLU A 205 -16.04 22.92 7.73
C GLU A 205 -17.05 22.30 8.69
N GLY A 206 -17.73 23.13 9.47
CA GLY A 206 -18.69 22.65 10.47
C GLY A 206 -18.03 21.78 11.56
N GLU A 207 -18.86 21.04 12.29
CA GLU A 207 -18.42 20.27 13.44
C GLU A 207 -18.32 18.77 13.09
N LYS A 208 -17.07 18.28 13.01
CA LYS A 208 -16.74 16.88 12.73
C LYS A 208 -15.70 16.34 13.73
N PRO A 209 -16.01 16.35 15.03
CA PRO A 209 -15.02 16.12 16.09
C PRO A 209 -14.29 14.78 15.96
N ALA A 210 -14.97 13.71 15.54
CA ALA A 210 -14.35 12.40 15.34
C ALA A 210 -13.30 12.41 14.21
N TYR A 211 -13.63 13.06 13.08
CA TYR A 211 -12.72 13.19 11.94
C TYR A 211 -11.50 14.06 12.29
N PHE A 212 -11.72 15.20 12.97
CA PHE A 212 -10.62 16.06 13.40
C PHE A 212 -9.73 15.39 14.44
N ALA A 213 -10.32 14.68 15.41
CA ALA A 213 -9.58 13.93 16.42
C ALA A 213 -8.69 12.86 15.77
N TRP A 214 -9.22 12.12 14.80
CA TRP A 214 -8.46 11.11 14.06
C TRP A 214 -7.26 11.71 13.32
N ILE A 215 -7.44 12.81 12.58
CA ILE A 215 -6.34 13.50 11.90
C ILE A 215 -5.27 13.94 12.91
N LYS A 216 -5.68 14.57 14.02
CA LYS A 216 -4.76 15.02 15.07
C LYS A 216 -3.99 13.88 15.73
N GLN A 217 -4.66 12.77 16.02
CA GLN A 217 -4.04 11.57 16.58
C GLN A 217 -3.00 10.99 15.63
N LEU A 218 -3.32 10.87 14.34
CA LEU A 218 -2.37 10.39 13.33
C LEU A 218 -1.18 11.34 13.19
N GLN A 219 -1.42 12.66 13.11
CA GLN A 219 -0.35 13.65 13.00
C GLN A 219 0.60 13.58 14.21
N ALA A 220 0.07 13.38 15.42
CA ALA A 220 0.85 13.29 16.65
C ALA A 220 1.78 12.07 16.70
N THR A 221 1.55 11.03 15.88
CA THR A 221 2.47 9.88 15.79
C THR A 221 3.80 10.22 15.11
N GLY A 222 3.86 11.34 14.37
CA GLY A 222 5.01 11.67 13.52
C GLY A 222 5.11 10.82 12.23
N LEU A 223 4.19 9.88 12.01
CA LEU A 223 4.14 9.07 10.79
C LEU A 223 3.37 9.76 9.65
N PHE A 224 2.55 10.77 9.95
CA PHE A 224 1.65 11.37 8.98
C PHE A 224 1.95 12.85 8.77
N GLU A 225 2.08 13.24 7.50
CA GLU A 225 2.00 14.63 7.08
C GLU A 225 0.67 14.86 6.36
N PHE A 226 -0.17 15.74 6.89
CA PHE A 226 -1.36 16.21 6.19
C PHE A 226 -1.03 17.48 5.41
N TRP A 227 -1.47 17.56 4.16
CA TRP A 227 -1.12 18.65 3.25
C TRP A 227 -2.35 19.20 2.51
N PHE A 228 -2.23 20.42 1.97
CA PHE A 228 -3.34 21.13 1.36
C PHE A 228 -3.56 20.64 -0.08
N HIS A 229 -4.72 20.01 -0.34
CA HIS A 229 -5.10 19.49 -1.65
C HIS A 229 -6.29 20.23 -2.27
N GLY A 230 -6.30 21.55 -2.13
CA GLY A 230 -7.41 22.37 -2.56
C GLY A 230 -8.53 22.47 -1.55
N TYR A 231 -9.30 23.54 -1.64
CA TYR A 231 -10.42 23.82 -0.78
C TYR A 231 -11.64 23.01 -1.22
N ASP A 232 -11.98 23.01 -2.51
CA ASP A 232 -13.17 22.30 -2.99
C ASP A 232 -12.92 21.27 -4.09
N HIS A 233 -11.69 21.19 -4.60
CA HIS A 233 -11.26 20.21 -5.60
C HIS A 233 -12.14 20.21 -6.86
N LYS A 234 -12.70 21.39 -7.22
CA LYS A 234 -13.60 21.48 -8.39
C LYS A 234 -12.85 21.60 -9.71
N ALA A 235 -13.45 21.00 -10.73
CA ALA A 235 -13.18 21.23 -12.14
C ALA A 235 -14.49 21.50 -12.88
N TRP A 236 -14.45 22.40 -13.86
CA TRP A 236 -15.61 22.77 -14.68
C TRP A 236 -15.16 23.19 -16.09
N LYS A 237 -16.14 23.53 -16.94
CA LYS A 237 -15.89 24.06 -18.28
C LYS A 237 -16.33 25.51 -18.38
N GLU A 238 -15.51 26.32 -19.04
CA GLU A 238 -15.85 27.67 -19.48
C GLU A 238 -15.70 27.76 -20.99
N GLY A 239 -16.81 27.59 -21.70
CA GLY A 239 -16.77 27.30 -23.14
C GLY A 239 -15.99 26.01 -23.41
N ASP A 240 -14.98 26.09 -24.27
CA ASP A 240 -14.11 24.96 -24.61
C ASP A 240 -12.93 24.77 -23.65
N ARG A 241 -12.74 25.69 -22.69
CA ARG A 241 -11.62 25.62 -21.74
C ARG A 241 -12.00 24.75 -20.54
N ASN A 242 -11.12 23.81 -20.19
CA ASN A 242 -11.18 23.13 -18.91
C ASN A 242 -10.56 24.05 -17.85
N VAL A 243 -11.32 24.28 -16.78
CA VAL A 243 -10.94 25.13 -15.65
C VAL A 243 -10.98 24.27 -14.40
N SER A 244 -10.09 24.53 -13.47
CA SER A 244 -10.12 23.89 -12.16
C SER A 244 -9.72 24.89 -11.08
N GLU A 245 -9.91 24.51 -9.83
CA GLU A 245 -9.70 25.36 -8.66
C GLU A 245 -8.43 26.24 -8.72
N PHE A 246 -7.32 25.71 -9.23
CA PHE A 246 -6.04 26.43 -9.34
C PHE A 246 -5.56 26.61 -10.79
N GLN A 247 -6.43 26.44 -11.78
CA GLN A 247 -6.10 26.70 -13.18
C GLN A 247 -7.26 27.42 -13.86
N GLY A 248 -7.10 28.73 -14.05
CA GLY A 248 -8.08 29.62 -14.68
C GLY A 248 -8.77 30.61 -13.75
N PRO A 249 -9.15 30.26 -12.50
CA PRO A 249 -9.77 31.19 -11.56
C PRO A 249 -8.92 32.43 -11.27
N PRO A 250 -9.56 33.58 -11.00
CA PRO A 250 -8.86 34.80 -10.67
C PRO A 250 -8.06 34.65 -9.37
N TYR A 251 -6.99 35.44 -9.26
CA TYR A 251 -6.10 35.47 -8.10
C TYR A 251 -6.86 35.56 -6.76
N GLU A 252 -7.87 36.44 -6.65
CA GLU A 252 -8.61 36.62 -5.38
C GLU A 252 -9.35 35.35 -4.95
N GLN A 253 -9.89 34.57 -5.89
CA GLN A 253 -10.56 33.31 -5.56
C GLN A 253 -9.56 32.25 -5.09
N GLN A 254 -8.44 32.10 -5.80
CA GLN A 254 -7.38 31.17 -5.37
C GLN A 254 -6.82 31.59 -4.00
N LYS A 255 -6.64 32.89 -3.77
CA LYS A 255 -6.16 33.44 -2.49
C LYS A 255 -7.14 33.14 -1.35
N ASP A 256 -8.43 33.36 -1.56
CA ASP A 256 -9.47 33.04 -0.58
C ASP A 256 -9.44 31.56 -0.18
N HIS A 257 -9.36 30.66 -1.16
CA HIS A 257 -9.27 29.22 -0.91
C HIS A 257 -8.03 28.85 -0.08
N PHE A 258 -6.86 29.42 -0.35
CA PHE A 258 -5.66 29.22 0.48
C PHE A 258 -5.86 29.74 1.90
N VAL A 259 -6.30 31.01 2.06
CA VAL A 259 -6.47 31.66 3.36
C VAL A 259 -7.48 30.90 4.22
N ARG A 260 -8.64 30.55 3.66
CA ARG A 260 -9.69 29.80 4.35
C ARG A 260 -9.22 28.40 4.75
N SER A 261 -8.51 27.70 3.87
CA SER A 261 -7.99 26.37 4.16
C SER A 261 -6.95 26.39 5.29
N GLN A 262 -6.06 27.40 5.28
CA GLN A 262 -5.09 27.63 6.32
C GLN A 262 -5.72 28.01 7.66
N ALA A 263 -6.80 28.80 7.64
CA ALA A 263 -7.58 29.13 8.83
C ALA A 263 -8.28 27.88 9.41
N LEU A 264 -8.96 27.10 8.56
CA LEU A 264 -9.63 25.85 8.96
C LEU A 264 -8.66 24.82 9.55
N ALA A 265 -7.50 24.64 8.94
CA ALA A 265 -6.48 23.71 9.45
C ALA A 265 -6.04 24.12 10.86
N ARG A 266 -5.77 25.41 11.09
CA ARG A 266 -5.41 25.93 12.42
C ARG A 266 -6.51 25.74 13.43
N GLU A 267 -7.72 26.16 13.08
CA GLU A 267 -8.88 26.15 13.97
C GLU A 267 -9.25 24.71 14.37
N LYS A 268 -9.37 23.81 13.39
CA LYS A 268 -9.93 22.46 13.62
C LYS A 268 -8.87 21.42 13.96
N LEU A 269 -7.69 21.53 13.34
CA LEU A 269 -6.61 20.54 13.45
C LEU A 269 -5.47 21.01 14.35
N GLY A 270 -5.38 22.30 14.68
CA GLY A 270 -4.33 22.85 15.55
C GLY A 270 -2.98 23.04 14.85
N PHE A 271 -2.93 22.93 13.52
CA PHE A 271 -1.71 23.16 12.73
C PHE A 271 -2.02 23.80 11.38
N ALA A 272 -1.02 24.47 10.80
CA ALA A 272 -1.06 24.96 9.43
C ALA A 272 -0.55 23.89 8.46
N PHE A 273 -1.07 23.83 7.23
CA PHE A 273 -0.43 23.02 6.19
C PHE A 273 0.93 23.61 5.84
N LYS A 274 1.92 22.75 5.64
CA LYS A 274 3.29 23.11 5.21
C LYS A 274 3.58 22.72 3.77
N THR A 275 2.68 21.94 3.17
CA THR A 275 2.84 21.36 1.85
C THR A 275 1.55 21.58 1.07
N PHE A 276 1.70 21.91 -0.21
CA PHE A 276 0.60 22.07 -1.15
C PHE A 276 0.80 21.16 -2.35
N GLY A 277 -0.28 20.54 -2.82
CA GLY A 277 -0.36 19.90 -4.13
C GLY A 277 -1.71 20.20 -4.73
N SER A 278 -1.78 20.73 -5.95
CA SER A 278 -3.05 21.14 -6.51
C SER A 278 -3.91 19.94 -6.94
N PRO A 279 -5.24 19.99 -6.76
CA PRO A 279 -6.21 19.17 -7.47
C PRO A 279 -5.84 18.97 -8.93
N PHE A 280 -5.99 17.73 -9.42
CA PHE A 280 -5.69 17.35 -10.81
C PHE A 280 -4.22 17.60 -11.24
N ASN A 281 -3.33 17.95 -10.31
CA ASN A 281 -1.94 18.36 -10.55
C ASN A 281 -1.79 19.54 -11.53
N VAL A 282 -2.77 20.44 -11.59
CA VAL A 282 -2.71 21.63 -12.45
C VAL A 282 -2.67 22.90 -11.61
N SER A 283 -1.91 23.88 -12.08
CA SER A 283 -1.77 25.18 -11.44
C SER A 283 -1.47 26.25 -12.49
N ASP A 284 -1.57 27.53 -12.13
CA ASP A 284 -1.23 28.64 -13.01
C ASP A 284 -0.42 29.74 -12.30
N ALA A 285 -0.18 30.86 -13.02
CA ALA A 285 0.58 31.99 -12.50
C ALA A 285 -0.06 32.64 -11.26
N ASN A 286 -1.40 32.60 -11.14
CA ASN A 286 -2.07 33.09 -9.95
C ASN A 286 -1.79 32.16 -8.77
N THR A 287 -1.76 30.83 -8.98
CA THR A 287 -1.38 29.86 -7.94
C THR A 287 0.03 30.13 -7.42
N ALA A 288 0.99 30.32 -8.33
CA ALA A 288 2.36 30.65 -7.96
C ALA A 288 2.45 31.96 -7.16
N ARG A 289 1.67 32.98 -7.54
CA ARG A 289 1.61 34.24 -6.79
C ARG A 289 1.04 34.03 -5.38
N VAL A 290 -0.07 33.31 -5.24
CA VAL A 290 -0.66 33.01 -3.92
C VAL A 290 0.31 32.24 -3.03
N LEU A 291 0.99 31.23 -3.59
CA LEU A 291 2.00 30.45 -2.88
C LEU A 291 3.17 31.31 -2.41
N ALA A 292 3.67 32.23 -3.24
CA ALA A 292 4.77 33.13 -2.88
C ALA A 292 4.43 34.00 -1.66
N GLU A 293 3.15 34.34 -1.49
CA GLU A 293 2.65 35.12 -0.36
C GLU A 293 2.27 34.27 0.87
N ASP A 294 2.11 32.95 0.72
CA ASP A 294 1.82 32.04 1.84
C ASP A 294 3.12 31.68 2.56
N ASN A 295 3.22 32.08 3.83
CA ASN A 295 4.42 31.87 4.63
C ASN A 295 4.49 30.49 5.30
N ASP A 296 3.39 29.73 5.38
CA ASP A 296 3.41 28.42 6.03
C ASP A 296 3.79 27.32 5.05
N ILE A 297 3.29 27.41 3.81
CA ILE A 297 3.61 26.46 2.76
C ILE A 297 5.08 26.61 2.37
N LYS A 298 5.83 25.51 2.50
CA LYS A 298 7.26 25.38 2.17
C LYS A 298 7.51 24.43 1.01
N VAL A 299 6.64 23.44 0.83
CA VAL A 299 6.79 22.39 -0.20
C VAL A 299 5.65 22.47 -1.20
N TRP A 300 5.98 22.38 -2.49
CA TRP A 300 5.01 22.30 -3.58
C TRP A 300 5.18 20.99 -4.34
N LEU A 301 4.23 20.08 -4.13
CA LEU A 301 4.12 18.80 -4.80
C LEU A 301 3.69 19.02 -6.26
N TYR A 302 4.52 18.54 -7.18
CA TYR A 302 4.34 18.64 -8.63
C TYR A 302 4.15 20.09 -9.11
N GLY A 303 4.81 21.04 -8.44
CA GLY A 303 4.73 22.46 -8.78
C GLY A 303 5.43 22.85 -10.09
N GLU A 304 5.17 24.08 -10.52
CA GLU A 304 5.73 24.64 -11.75
C GLU A 304 7.23 24.92 -11.60
N ARG A 305 8.07 24.19 -12.36
CA ARG A 305 9.53 24.34 -12.29
C ARG A 305 10.00 25.71 -12.75
N ALA A 306 9.33 26.31 -13.73
CA ALA A 306 9.69 27.63 -14.25
C ALA A 306 9.41 28.75 -13.23
N ASN A 307 8.51 28.51 -12.27
CA ASN A 307 8.16 29.46 -11.24
C ASN A 307 7.85 28.75 -9.91
N PRO A 308 8.89 28.38 -9.13
CA PRO A 308 8.71 27.62 -7.89
C PRO A 308 8.08 28.41 -6.75
N ALA A 309 7.79 29.72 -6.93
CA ALA A 309 7.19 30.58 -5.91
C ALA A 309 7.93 30.59 -4.56
N GLY A 310 9.26 30.44 -4.59
CA GLY A 310 10.10 30.34 -3.39
C GLY A 310 9.88 29.06 -2.56
N LYS A 311 9.25 28.03 -3.14
CA LYS A 311 8.98 26.75 -2.49
C LYS A 311 9.98 25.68 -2.94
N THR A 312 10.15 24.66 -2.10
CA THR A 312 10.87 23.45 -2.49
C THR A 312 9.94 22.58 -3.34
N LEU A 313 10.38 22.26 -4.56
CA LEU A 313 9.59 21.44 -5.48
C LEU A 313 9.90 19.97 -5.28
N LEU A 314 8.85 19.18 -5.07
CA LEU A 314 8.92 17.73 -5.18
C LEU A 314 8.17 17.31 -6.43
N ASP A 315 8.92 16.99 -7.47
CA ASP A 315 8.41 16.84 -8.83
C ASP A 315 7.97 15.41 -9.15
N ARG A 316 7.18 15.30 -10.23
CA ARG A 316 6.66 14.01 -10.71
C ARG A 316 7.65 13.37 -11.67
N VAL A 317 7.87 12.07 -11.51
CA VAL A 317 8.51 11.24 -12.52
C VAL A 317 7.49 10.27 -13.06
N GLY A 318 6.93 10.54 -14.24
CA GLY A 318 5.85 9.72 -14.81
C GLY A 318 6.21 8.24 -14.98
N ALA A 319 7.50 7.95 -15.20
CA ALA A 319 8.01 6.58 -15.31
C ALA A 319 8.11 5.83 -13.96
N VAL A 320 7.99 6.54 -12.83
CA VAL A 320 7.94 5.98 -11.48
C VAL A 320 6.59 6.38 -10.88
N SER A 321 5.55 5.63 -11.23
CA SER A 321 4.17 5.84 -10.77
C SER A 321 3.68 4.58 -10.08
N ILE A 322 2.79 4.76 -9.10
CA ILE A 322 2.07 3.63 -8.51
C ILE A 322 0.76 3.36 -9.21
N GLU A 323 0.10 4.36 -9.80
CA GLU A 323 -1.16 4.15 -10.53
C GLU A 323 -0.92 4.18 -12.04
N GLN A 324 -1.19 3.05 -12.70
CA GLN A 324 -1.20 2.94 -14.15
C GLN A 324 -2.12 1.78 -14.58
N PRO A 325 -3.35 2.06 -15.07
CA PRO A 325 -3.95 3.38 -15.29
C PRO A 325 -4.31 4.14 -13.99
N LEU A 326 -4.77 5.39 -14.12
CA LEU A 326 -5.23 6.22 -13.00
C LEU A 326 -6.19 5.43 -12.08
N PHE A 327 -6.02 5.56 -10.76
CA PHE A 327 -6.77 4.87 -9.71
C PHE A 327 -6.50 3.37 -9.57
N VAL A 328 -5.57 2.80 -10.35
CA VAL A 328 -5.24 1.38 -10.32
C VAL A 328 -3.78 1.21 -9.93
N PRO A 329 -3.49 0.95 -8.63
CA PRO A 329 -2.14 0.64 -8.20
C PRO A 329 -1.55 -0.53 -8.99
N ASN A 330 -0.27 -0.44 -9.34
CA ASN A 330 0.45 -1.38 -10.17
C ASN A 330 1.87 -1.55 -9.63
N SER A 331 2.03 -2.55 -8.77
CA SER A 331 3.31 -2.80 -8.08
C SER A 331 4.44 -3.13 -9.04
N ALA A 332 4.19 -3.94 -10.07
CA ALA A 332 5.19 -4.31 -11.06
C ALA A 332 5.74 -3.08 -11.82
N LYS A 333 4.86 -2.17 -12.24
CA LYS A 333 5.27 -0.94 -12.93
C LYS A 333 6.02 0.01 -12.02
N PHE A 334 5.59 0.16 -10.77
CA PHE A 334 6.32 0.94 -9.80
C PHE A 334 7.74 0.40 -9.60
N ILE A 335 7.89 -0.91 -9.37
CA ILE A 335 9.19 -1.56 -9.13
C ILE A 335 10.11 -1.43 -10.35
N GLU A 336 9.59 -1.69 -11.55
CA GLU A 336 10.32 -1.49 -12.81
C GLU A 336 10.81 -0.04 -12.93
N GLY A 337 9.92 0.91 -12.71
CA GLY A 337 10.20 2.33 -12.80
C GLY A 337 11.23 2.78 -11.77
N TYR A 338 11.00 2.47 -10.49
CA TYR A 338 11.90 2.84 -9.40
C TYR A 338 13.29 2.28 -9.67
N THR A 339 13.41 0.99 -9.93
CA THR A 339 14.72 0.36 -10.11
C THR A 339 15.49 0.93 -11.30
N LYS A 340 14.78 1.24 -12.40
CA LYS A 340 15.42 1.76 -13.61
C LYS A 340 15.80 3.22 -13.51
N TYR A 341 14.97 4.05 -12.87
CA TYR A 341 15.11 5.50 -12.93
C TYR A 341 15.59 6.12 -11.64
N ALA A 342 15.61 5.40 -10.51
CA ALA A 342 15.77 5.98 -9.18
C ALA A 342 17.05 6.78 -8.96
N ALA A 343 18.15 6.37 -9.59
CA ALA A 343 19.46 6.96 -9.36
C ALA A 343 19.49 8.48 -9.66
N GLY A 344 20.25 9.22 -8.85
CA GLY A 344 20.53 10.65 -9.09
C GLY A 344 19.45 11.62 -8.62
N ARG A 345 18.49 11.17 -7.79
CA ARG A 345 17.47 12.03 -7.17
C ARG A 345 17.55 12.00 -5.65
N THR A 346 17.03 13.05 -5.03
CA THR A 346 16.92 13.13 -3.56
C THR A 346 15.69 12.40 -3.03
N ALA A 347 14.60 12.36 -3.80
CA ALA A 347 13.40 11.59 -3.49
C ALA A 347 12.54 11.36 -4.75
N TYR A 348 11.62 10.39 -4.65
CA TYR A 348 10.50 10.20 -5.58
C TYR A 348 9.19 10.53 -4.91
N THR A 349 8.42 11.42 -5.51
CA THR A 349 7.02 11.63 -5.12
C THR A 349 6.12 10.83 -6.03
N ILE A 350 5.31 9.94 -5.44
CA ILE A 350 4.41 9.03 -6.16
C ILE A 350 2.98 9.22 -5.69
N GLN A 351 2.05 9.33 -6.64
CA GLN A 351 0.66 9.70 -6.41
C GLN A 351 -0.26 8.49 -6.36
N GLY A 352 -1.17 8.46 -5.38
CA GLY A 352 -2.25 7.47 -5.29
C GLY A 352 -3.56 8.07 -4.76
N HIS A 353 -4.68 7.41 -5.05
CA HIS A 353 -6.02 7.89 -4.65
C HIS A 353 -6.77 6.80 -3.87
N PRO A 354 -6.53 6.66 -2.54
CA PRO A 354 -7.09 5.58 -1.72
C PRO A 354 -8.62 5.47 -1.77
N ALA A 355 -9.31 6.59 -1.97
CA ALA A 355 -10.75 6.62 -2.11
C ALA A 355 -11.27 5.79 -3.30
N GLN A 356 -10.41 5.41 -4.26
CA GLN A 356 -10.76 4.61 -5.45
C GLN A 356 -10.33 3.15 -5.36
N TRP A 357 -9.68 2.72 -4.28
CA TRP A 357 -9.13 1.37 -4.18
C TRP A 357 -10.14 0.40 -3.59
N ASP A 358 -10.59 -0.55 -4.41
CA ASP A 358 -11.19 -1.79 -3.96
C ASP A 358 -10.13 -2.75 -3.37
N ASP A 359 -10.52 -3.96 -2.98
CA ASP A 359 -9.61 -4.91 -2.34
C ASP A 359 -8.45 -5.35 -3.26
N ALA A 360 -8.68 -5.46 -4.56
CA ALA A 360 -7.63 -5.85 -5.51
C ALA A 360 -6.61 -4.71 -5.68
N ARG A 361 -7.09 -3.48 -5.83
CA ARG A 361 -6.26 -2.26 -5.90
C ARG A 361 -5.50 -2.04 -4.59
N TRP A 362 -6.14 -2.27 -3.47
CA TRP A 362 -5.49 -2.24 -2.16
C TRP A 362 -4.36 -3.25 -2.06
N ALA A 363 -4.57 -4.50 -2.51
CA ALA A 363 -3.53 -5.52 -2.49
C ALA A 363 -2.31 -5.13 -3.36
N GLU A 364 -2.53 -4.51 -4.52
CA GLU A 364 -1.44 -3.93 -5.33
C GLU A 364 -0.69 -2.81 -4.59
N PHE A 365 -1.39 -1.92 -3.90
CA PHE A 365 -0.75 -0.91 -3.06
C PHE A 365 0.08 -1.53 -1.92
N VAL A 366 -0.44 -2.56 -1.24
CA VAL A 366 0.29 -3.27 -0.20
C VAL A 366 1.58 -3.89 -0.75
N ARG A 367 1.57 -4.45 -1.96
CA ARG A 367 2.80 -4.97 -2.61
C ARG A 367 3.85 -3.88 -2.86
N ILE A 368 3.44 -2.66 -3.17
CA ILE A 368 4.35 -1.51 -3.28
C ILE A 368 4.99 -1.20 -1.92
N ILE A 369 4.17 -1.13 -0.87
CA ILE A 369 4.67 -0.89 0.49
C ILE A 369 5.61 -2.00 0.93
N ASP A 370 5.25 -3.25 0.67
CA ASP A 370 6.07 -4.42 0.96
C ASP A 370 7.44 -4.28 0.30
N PHE A 371 7.48 -3.99 -1.01
CA PHE A 371 8.73 -3.78 -1.73
C PHE A 371 9.59 -2.67 -1.11
N LEU A 372 9.00 -1.52 -0.76
CA LEU A 372 9.74 -0.41 -0.15
C LEU A 372 10.35 -0.81 1.19
N VAL A 373 9.55 -1.44 2.06
CA VAL A 373 9.99 -1.87 3.40
C VAL A 373 11.03 -2.99 3.31
N GLN A 374 10.80 -3.98 2.45
CA GLN A 374 11.68 -5.13 2.23
C GLN A 374 13.07 -4.72 1.77
N ASN A 375 13.14 -3.70 0.92
CA ASN A 375 14.39 -3.21 0.34
C ASN A 375 14.98 -2.02 1.11
N HIS A 376 14.45 -1.73 2.31
CA HIS A 376 14.89 -0.62 3.17
C HIS A 376 14.88 0.75 2.46
N ILE A 377 14.00 0.92 1.46
CA ILE A 377 13.84 2.19 0.77
C ILE A 377 13.13 3.14 1.73
N PRO A 378 13.74 4.29 2.08
CA PRO A 378 13.15 5.19 3.07
C PRO A 378 11.81 5.74 2.57
N ILE A 379 10.77 5.59 3.38
CA ILE A 379 9.50 6.28 3.15
C ILE A 379 9.48 7.53 4.03
N VAL A 380 9.40 8.70 3.39
CA VAL A 380 9.56 10.00 4.04
C VAL A 380 8.38 10.91 3.75
N THR A 381 8.15 11.90 4.60
CA THR A 381 7.13 12.93 4.33
C THR A 381 7.65 13.96 3.32
N PRO A 382 6.78 14.76 2.67
CA PRO A 382 7.19 15.86 1.81
C PRO A 382 8.15 16.84 2.48
N VAL A 383 7.88 17.26 3.72
CA VAL A 383 8.76 18.19 4.45
C VAL A 383 10.14 17.58 4.72
N GLU A 384 10.20 16.29 5.04
CA GLU A 384 11.47 15.59 5.24
C GLU A 384 12.27 15.48 3.95
N ALA A 385 11.61 15.11 2.84
CA ALA A 385 12.24 15.05 1.52
C ALA A 385 12.76 16.43 1.06
N ALA A 386 12.00 17.49 1.32
CA ALA A 386 12.40 18.86 1.01
C ALA A 386 13.60 19.33 1.84
N SER A 387 13.65 18.97 3.12
CA SER A 387 14.76 19.31 4.01
C SER A 387 16.07 18.66 3.57
N ALA A 388 15.99 17.44 3.02
CA ALA A 388 17.15 16.73 2.48
C ALA A 388 17.70 17.31 1.16
N GLN A 389 16.98 18.20 0.46
CA GLN A 389 17.47 18.89 -0.75
C GLN A 389 18.32 20.14 -0.44
N GLN A 390 18.29 20.62 0.81
CA GLN A 390 19.01 21.83 1.23
C GLN A 390 20.43 21.55 1.73
N HIS A 391 20.82 20.27 1.74
CA HIS A 391 22.13 19.75 2.09
C HIS A 391 22.69 18.96 0.91
#